data_AF-A0AAE1D8I3-F1
#
_entry.id   AF-A0AAE1D8I3-F1
#
_cell.length_a   1.000
_cell.length_b   1.000
_cell.length_c   1.000
_cell.angle_alpha   90.00
_cell.angle_beta   90.00
_cell.angle_gamma   90.00
#
_symmetry.space_group_name_H-M   'P 1'
#
loop_
_entity.id
_entity.type
_entity.pdbx_description
1 polymer ?
#
loop_
_entity_poly.entity_id
_entity_poly.type
_entity_poly.pdbx_seq_one_letter_code
_entity_poly.pdbx_strand_id
1 'polypeptide(L)' 'MIEKDVVVIGAGISGLATAKCLKDDGFDVVLLERSGDIGGLWNYREDDYGVMKFTH' A
#
# COMPACT_ATOMS: atom_id res chain seq x y z
N MET A 1 16.28 15.91 2.51
CA MET A 1 14.85 15.60 2.28
C MET A 1 14.82 14.51 1.22
N ILE A 2 13.92 13.53 1.33
CA ILE A 2 13.75 12.55 0.24
C ILE A 2 12.85 13.23 -0.78
N GLU A 3 13.37 13.48 -1.98
CA GLU A 3 12.58 13.98 -3.11
C GLU A 3 12.04 12.75 -3.86
N LYS A 4 10.71 12.70 -4.02
CA LYS A 4 9.98 11.64 -4.73
C LYS A 4 8.91 12.30 -5.58
N ASP A 5 8.73 11.81 -6.80
CA ASP A 5 7.71 12.30 -7.72
C ASP A 5 6.31 11.90 -7.24
N VAL A 6 6.18 10.70 -6.65
CA VAL A 6 4.90 10.16 -6.19
C VAL A 6 5.04 9.44 -4.85
N VAL A 7 4.05 9.66 -3.98
CA VAL A 7 3.88 8.92 -2.72
C VAL A 7 2.59 8.11 -2.81
N VAL A 8 2.69 6.79 -2.69
CA VAL A 8 1.54 5.88 -2.62
C VAL A 8 1.31 5.47 -1.17
N ILE A 9 0.09 5.65 -0.67
CA ILE A 9 -0.30 5.28 0.70
C ILE A 9 -1.11 3.99 0.64
N GLY A 10 -0.65 2.96 1.35
CA GLY A 10 -1.28 1.64 1.39
C GLY A 10 -0.54 0.62 0.52
N ALA A 11 0.23 -0.31 1.11
CA ALA A 11 0.87 -1.43 0.41
C ALA A 11 -0.04 -2.66 0.28
N GLY A 12 -1.33 -2.43 0.00
CA GLY A 12 -2.24 -3.47 -0.45
C GLY A 12 -2.05 -3.82 -1.93
N ILE A 13 -2.88 -4.71 -2.46
CA ILE A 13 -2.79 -5.13 -3.87
C ILE A 13 -2.93 -3.97 -4.87
N SER A 14 -3.83 -3.03 -4.59
CA SER A 14 -4.02 -1.83 -5.41
C SER A 14 -2.82 -0.90 -5.35
N GLY A 15 -2.29 -0.60 -4.15
CA GLY A 15 -1.13 0.27 -4.00
C GLY A 15 0.15 -0.30 -4.58
N LEU A 16 0.37 -1.62 -4.45
CA LEU A 16 1.49 -2.31 -5.11
C LEU A 16 1.37 -2.26 -6.64
N ALA A 17 0.17 -2.47 -7.18
CA ALA A 17 -0.07 -2.36 -8.63
C ALA A 17 0.18 -0.94 -9.12
N THR A 18 -0.34 0.08 -8.42
CA THR A 18 -0.11 1.49 -8.75
C THR A 18 1.37 1.86 -8.69
N ALA A 19 2.08 1.48 -7.63
CA ALA A 19 3.50 1.76 -7.50
C ALA A 19 4.33 1.11 -8.62
N LYS A 20 3.95 -0.11 -9.05
CA LYS A 20 4.59 -0.78 -10.19
C LYS A 20 4.39 0.00 -11.48
N CYS A 21 3.14 0.34 -11.83
CA CYS A 21 2.85 1.06 -13.07
C CYS A 21 3.60 2.40 -13.15
N LEU A 22 3.58 3.16 -12.06
CA LEU A 22 4.28 4.45 -11.99
C LEU A 22 5.81 4.29 -12.10
N LYS A 23 6.36 3.22 -11.53
CA LYS A 23 7.79 2.92 -11.66
C LYS A 23 8.16 2.52 -13.09
N ASP A 24 7.30 1.74 -13.76
CA ASP A 24 7.49 1.37 -15.17
C ASP A 24 7.39 2.60 -16.09
N ASP A 25 6.57 3.60 -15.72
CA ASP A 25 6.46 4.89 -16.42
C ASP A 25 7.62 5.86 -16.11
N GLY A 26 8.55 5.49 -15.22
CA GLY A 26 9.78 6.24 -14.93
C GLY A 26 9.70 7.22 -13.76
N PHE A 27 8.64 7.19 -12.94
CA PHE A 27 8.52 8.04 -11.76
C PHE A 27 9.31 7.49 -10.57
N ASP A 28 9.92 8.37 -9.77
CA ASP A 28 10.50 8.00 -8.49
C ASP A 28 9.41 7.91 -7.42
N VAL A 29 8.96 6.68 -7.15
CA VAL A 29 7.83 6.40 -6.27
C VAL A 29 8.28 5.86 -4.92
N VAL A 30 7.64 6.35 -3.84
CA VAL A 30 7.72 5.75 -2.51
C VAL A 30 6.36 5.20 -2.10
N LEU A 31 6.36 3.98 -1.57
CA LEU A 31 5.18 3.31 -1.03
C LEU A 31 5.27 3.31 0.48
N LEU A 32 4.25 3.85 1.14
CA LEU A 32 4.13 3.89 2.59
C LEU A 32 2.99 3.00 3.02
N GLU A 33 3.26 2.10 3.96
CA GLU A 33 2.25 1.27 4.59
C GLU A 33 2.22 1.57 6.08
N ARG A 34 1.02 1.68 6.63
CA ARG A 34 0.85 1.88 8.08
C ARG A 34 1.28 0.63 8.83
N SER A 35 0.95 -0.52 8.28
CA SER A 35 1.29 -1.82 8.82
C SER A 35 2.79 -2.06 8.62
N GLY A 36 3.45 -2.69 9.59
CA GLY A 36 4.87 -3.06 9.46
C GLY A 36 5.17 -4.12 8.39
N ASP A 37 4.21 -4.43 7.52
CA ASP A 37 4.32 -5.38 6.40
C ASP A 37 3.50 -4.90 5.20
N ILE A 38 3.87 -5.44 4.05
CA ILE A 38 3.11 -5.33 2.80
C ILE A 38 2.00 -6.39 2.70
N GLY A 39 1.02 -6.17 1.81
CA GLY A 39 -0.04 -7.13 1.49
C GLY A 39 -1.45 -6.63 1.80
N GLY A 40 -1.61 -5.56 2.59
CA GLY A 40 -2.92 -5.03 2.98
C GLY A 40 -3.82 -6.15 3.51
N LEU A 41 -5.04 -6.27 2.95
CA LEU A 41 -6.01 -7.31 3.35
C LEU A 41 -5.50 -8.77 3.21
N TRP A 42 -4.55 -9.03 2.31
CA TRP A 42 -3.96 -10.37 2.18
C TRP A 42 -2.98 -10.71 3.31
N ASN A 43 -2.42 -9.69 3.96
CA ASN A 43 -1.67 -9.87 5.19
C ASN A 43 -2.63 -9.75 6.38
N TYR A 44 -3.40 -10.81 6.63
CA TYR A 44 -4.37 -10.84 7.71
C TYR A 44 -3.66 -10.69 9.07
N ARG A 45 -3.96 -9.59 9.77
CA ARG A 45 -3.58 -9.36 11.17
C ARG A 45 -4.85 -9.18 11.99
N GLU A 46 -4.87 -9.70 13.21
CA GLU A 46 -6.06 -9.61 14.09
C GLU A 46 -6.44 -8.15 14.42
N ASP A 47 -5.48 -7.22 14.34
CA ASP A 47 -5.67 -5.79 14.61
C ASP A 47 -6.03 -4.96 13.36
N ASP A 48 -6.06 -5.59 12.18
CA ASP A 48 -6.34 -4.87 10.93
C ASP A 48 -7.81 -4.46 10.82
N TYR A 49 -8.06 -3.34 10.14
CA TYR A 49 -9.38 -2.82 9.83
C TYR A 49 -10.05 -3.70 8.76
N GLY A 50 -10.27 -4.97 9.09
CA GLY A 50 -10.94 -5.90 8.21
C GLY A 50 -12.32 -5.36 7.87
N VAL A 51 -12.64 -5.35 6.57
CA VAL A 51 -13.99 -5.16 6.04
C VAL A 51 -15.01 -6.06 6.77
N MET A 52 -14.53 -7.20 7.28
CA MET A 52 -15.24 -8.17 8.13
C MET A 52 -15.74 -7.61 9.47
N LYS A 53 -15.16 -6.53 9.99
CA LYS A 53 -15.58 -5.93 11.28
C LYS A 53 -16.91 -5.18 11.18
N PHE A 54 -17.34 -4.82 9.97
CA PHE A 54 -18.60 -4.12 9.72
C PHE A 54 -19.70 -5.02 9.12
N THR A 55 -19.45 -6.31 8.91
CA THR A 55 -20.40 -7.23 8.24
C THR A 55 -21.15 -8.18 9.19
N HIS A 56 -21.32 -7.81 10.47
CA HIS A 56 -22.19 -8.54 11.42
C HIS A 56 -23.12 -7.59 12.14
#